data_AF-A0A0K2U0X0-F1
#
_entry.id   AF-A0A0K2U0X0-F1
#
_cell.length_a   1.000
_cell.length_b   1.000
_cell.length_c   1.000
_cell.angle_alpha   90.00
_cell.angle_beta   90.00
_cell.angle_gamma   90.00
#
_symmetry.space_group_name_H-M   'P 1'
#
loop_
_entity.id
_entity.type
_entity.pdbx_description
1 polymer ?
#
loop_
_entity_poly.entity_id
_entity_poly.type
_entity_poly.pdbx_seq_one_letter_code
_entity_poly.pdbx_strand_id
1 'polypeptide(L)'
;MRILLVGKRPLIYGGKTRLCRFASSSSGFMEKYFGPESSIASPDFKNRWSMFVPAFATHVCLGSPYGWSAISGTINKELGFVAPASADWSLDMCTYPMSIMIAFGGIAAAVFGKWTMKVGTRKALFCGGSLLGTAFLLSGIGVAQHSLPLLYMGNLLAGIGYGCAYTPPIQALLEWFPDKKGTASGIVIAGFGSGALFFTPMMNHFIQTFSKLPTYLGNSVETVMESGKIFAKVGDELKEVVYATSADLAKLSFSGLSEGFYVVGSGSTGAAEGLMCMGLIYGLTVMGSSLIIRRPAPGYIPEGYDPSTAGGTSSDLNVHVNDLLKTPQFWLLFSSSTLLCTGGMGLMSVAKPMINDVFATSMPAIVTTSFASSYLMAMAAGNLGGRLGWAAISDKIGCRNTFNIFTLSSVPIFATLPFFINEVVTNPTSSIAPVYLGVFCAATVASISVMGGTFAVLPAYEAGLYGSKYVQAIHGRFLLAATTSTIVGPYLLLTLRKMAESSAIQELLEKVDPIKFAEHFGTNIAQSQTLIEAKTLTISKLMTIMPAGTVDPSPFIYNNTMYTMAGLVGTGAVLHFMVKPVEKKFFKK
;
A
#
# COMPACT_ATOMS: atom_id res chain seq x y z
N MET A 1 60.14 -33.15 -17.44
CA MET A 1 60.48 -34.15 -16.40
C MET A 1 61.09 -33.40 -15.21
N ARG A 2 60.38 -33.41 -14.05
CA ARG A 2 60.78 -33.07 -12.65
C ARG A 2 61.50 -31.73 -12.37
N ILE A 3 60.88 -30.73 -11.72
CA ILE A 3 60.53 -30.54 -10.28
C ILE A 3 61.71 -30.07 -9.39
N LEU A 4 61.59 -28.84 -8.82
CA LEU A 4 61.81 -28.40 -7.40
C LEU A 4 62.12 -26.88 -7.38
N LEU A 5 61.16 -25.99 -7.05
CA LEU A 5 60.78 -25.50 -5.69
C LEU A 5 61.90 -24.78 -4.91
N VAL A 6 61.85 -23.44 -4.90
CA VAL A 6 62.34 -22.60 -3.80
C VAL A 6 61.30 -21.51 -3.50
N GLY A 7 60.92 -21.42 -2.22
CA GLY A 7 59.70 -20.80 -1.74
C GLY A 7 59.60 -19.27 -1.85
N LYS A 8 58.39 -18.80 -2.15
CA LYS A 8 57.97 -17.42 -1.91
C LYS A 8 57.34 -17.33 -0.52
N ARG A 9 58.00 -16.61 0.39
CA ARG A 9 57.41 -16.15 1.66
C ARG A 9 56.23 -15.20 1.39
N PRO A 10 55.18 -15.20 2.22
CA PRO A 10 54.15 -14.17 2.17
C PRO A 10 54.72 -12.86 2.71
N LEU A 11 54.64 -11.80 1.89
CA LEU A 11 54.89 -10.42 2.31
C LEU A 11 53.77 -9.98 3.25
N ILE A 12 54.04 -10.04 4.55
CA ILE A 12 53.27 -9.37 5.58
C ILE A 12 53.57 -7.86 5.44
N TYR A 13 52.75 -7.15 4.67
CA TYR A 13 52.74 -5.69 4.72
C TYR A 13 51.86 -5.23 5.88
N GLY A 14 52.54 -4.86 6.98
CA GLY A 14 51.96 -4.11 8.09
C GLY A 14 51.54 -2.72 7.63
N GLY A 15 50.33 -2.60 7.08
CA GLY A 15 49.63 -1.34 6.88
C GLY A 15 48.58 -1.19 7.97
N LYS A 16 48.84 -0.36 8.97
CA LYS A 16 47.81 0.09 9.94
C LYS A 16 46.70 0.79 9.17
N THR A 17 45.64 0.06 8.80
CA THR A 17 44.35 0.65 8.47
C THR A 17 43.87 1.37 9.72
N ARG A 18 43.92 2.72 9.73
CA ARG A 18 43.14 3.54 10.65
C ARG A 18 41.66 3.32 10.33
N LEU A 19 41.12 2.19 10.79
CA LEU A 19 39.73 2.15 11.22
C LEU A 19 39.61 3.25 12.28
N CYS A 20 38.73 4.22 12.05
CA CYS A 20 38.21 5.04 13.14
C CYS A 20 37.54 4.09 14.14
N ARG A 21 38.34 3.52 15.05
CA ARG A 21 37.85 3.00 16.32
C ARG A 21 37.30 4.21 17.06
N PHE A 22 36.01 4.45 16.91
CA PHE A 22 35.25 5.06 17.99
C PHE A 22 35.20 4.03 19.12
N ALA A 23 36.33 3.84 19.80
CA ALA A 23 36.33 3.29 21.15
C ALA A 23 35.73 4.38 22.04
N SER A 24 34.39 4.50 22.03
CA SER A 24 33.72 5.19 23.12
C SER A 24 33.81 4.28 24.34
N SER A 25 34.61 4.69 25.31
CA SER A 25 34.86 3.98 26.56
C SER A 25 33.68 4.12 27.53
N SER A 26 32.48 3.81 27.07
CA SER A 26 31.31 3.68 27.95
C SER A 26 30.41 2.58 27.39
N SER A 27 30.68 1.32 27.76
CA SER A 27 29.80 0.20 27.42
C SER A 27 28.53 0.26 28.28
N GLY A 28 27.69 1.27 28.03
CA GLY A 28 26.34 1.34 28.58
C GLY A 28 25.48 0.22 28.02
N PHE A 29 24.45 -0.18 28.78
CA PHE A 29 23.48 -1.21 28.38
C PHE A 29 22.97 -1.03 26.94
N MET A 30 22.66 0.21 26.54
CA MET A 30 22.16 0.52 25.20
C MET A 30 23.16 0.20 24.09
N GLU A 31 24.46 0.46 24.28
CA GLU A 31 25.47 0.18 23.25
C GLU A 31 25.72 -1.33 23.12
N LYS A 32 25.70 -2.06 24.25
CA LYS A 32 25.88 -3.51 24.26
C LYS A 32 24.77 -4.27 23.52
N TYR A 33 23.50 -3.87 23.70
CA TYR A 33 22.36 -4.61 23.15
C TYR A 33 21.82 -4.03 21.84
N PHE A 34 21.98 -2.72 21.61
CA PHE A 34 21.42 -2.02 20.46
C PHE A 34 22.45 -1.29 19.60
N GLY A 35 23.73 -1.24 19.99
CA GLY A 35 24.79 -0.63 19.20
C GLY A 35 25.00 -1.34 17.85
N PRO A 36 25.67 -0.72 16.87
CA PRO A 36 25.85 -1.29 15.54
C PRO A 36 26.47 -2.69 15.55
N GLU A 37 27.49 -2.89 16.38
CA GLU A 37 28.23 -4.16 16.53
C GLU A 37 27.35 -5.27 17.16
N SER A 38 26.37 -4.90 17.98
CA SER A 38 25.47 -5.88 18.63
C SER A 38 24.66 -6.70 17.64
N SER A 39 24.45 -6.15 16.43
CA SER A 39 23.71 -6.78 15.34
C SER A 39 24.57 -7.69 14.48
N ILE A 40 25.88 -7.78 14.70
CA ILE A 40 26.76 -8.61 13.87
C ILE A 40 26.74 -10.06 14.39
N ALA A 41 26.51 -11.01 13.48
CA ALA A 41 26.56 -12.43 13.80
C ALA A 41 28.00 -12.91 14.03
N SER A 42 28.16 -13.95 14.85
CA SER A 42 29.45 -14.61 15.02
C SER A 42 29.92 -15.22 13.69
N PRO A 43 31.24 -15.32 13.43
CA PRO A 43 31.76 -15.96 12.22
C PRO A 43 31.25 -17.39 12.02
N ASP A 44 30.96 -18.11 13.11
CA ASP A 44 30.44 -19.49 13.07
C ASP A 44 28.93 -19.59 12.82
N PHE A 45 28.23 -18.47 12.61
CA PHE A 45 26.80 -18.48 12.39
C PHE A 45 26.45 -18.99 10.98
N LYS A 46 25.89 -20.20 10.90
CA LYS A 46 25.61 -20.87 9.61
C LYS A 46 24.19 -20.68 9.08
N ASN A 47 23.18 -20.49 9.95
CA ASN A 47 21.78 -20.48 9.53
C ASN A 47 21.29 -19.09 9.06
N ARG A 48 21.75 -18.65 7.89
CA ARG A 48 21.33 -17.35 7.30
C ARG A 48 19.83 -17.22 7.06
N TRP A 49 19.13 -18.32 6.79
CA TRP A 49 17.68 -18.32 6.48
C TRP A 49 16.83 -17.91 7.67
N SER A 50 17.29 -18.16 8.90
CA SER A 50 16.60 -17.71 10.11
C SER A 50 16.38 -16.19 10.17
N MET A 51 17.19 -15.40 9.46
CA MET A 51 17.08 -13.94 9.43
C MET A 51 15.86 -13.43 8.65
N PHE A 52 15.22 -14.28 7.85
CA PHE A 52 13.93 -13.96 7.24
C PHE A 52 12.82 -13.81 8.28
N VAL A 53 12.84 -14.57 9.37
CA VAL A 53 11.77 -14.53 10.39
C VAL A 53 11.59 -13.12 10.99
N PRO A 54 12.61 -12.49 11.61
CA PRO A 54 12.46 -11.14 12.16
C PRO A 54 12.22 -10.08 11.07
N ALA A 55 12.80 -10.25 9.88
CA ALA A 55 12.63 -9.31 8.79
C ALA A 55 11.19 -9.33 8.22
N PHE A 56 10.65 -10.53 7.99
CA PHE A 56 9.30 -10.75 7.51
C PHE A 56 8.28 -10.32 8.56
N ALA A 57 8.44 -10.72 9.82
CA ALA A 57 7.56 -10.31 10.91
C ALA A 57 7.50 -8.78 11.07
N THR A 58 8.66 -8.11 10.96
CA THR A 58 8.72 -6.64 10.93
C THR A 58 7.88 -6.10 9.76
N HIS A 59 8.09 -6.61 8.55
CA HIS A 59 7.39 -6.11 7.37
C HIS A 59 5.88 -6.41 7.37
N VAL A 60 5.44 -7.52 7.97
CA VAL A 60 4.01 -7.81 8.21
C VAL A 60 3.36 -6.70 9.04
N CYS A 61 4.03 -6.25 10.11
CA CYS A 61 3.54 -5.16 10.94
C CYS A 61 3.49 -3.83 10.17
N LEU A 62 4.55 -3.54 9.40
CA LEU A 62 4.62 -2.34 8.57
C LEU A 62 3.57 -2.34 7.44
N GLY A 63 3.18 -3.52 6.96
CA GLY A 63 2.20 -3.75 5.89
C GLY A 63 0.74 -3.60 6.29
N SER A 64 0.46 -3.27 7.56
CA SER A 64 -0.88 -3.02 8.08
C SER A 64 -1.72 -1.94 7.37
N PRO A 65 -1.19 -0.86 6.74
CA PRO A 65 -2.02 0.10 6.03
C PRO A 65 -2.93 -0.55 4.97
N TYR A 66 -2.49 -1.63 4.31
CA TYR A 66 -3.29 -2.31 3.29
C TYR A 66 -4.54 -3.00 3.84
N GLY A 67 -4.62 -3.25 5.15
CA GLY A 67 -5.81 -3.78 5.81
C GLY A 67 -6.73 -2.71 6.41
N TRP A 68 -6.35 -1.42 6.37
CA TRP A 68 -7.06 -0.36 7.08
C TRP A 68 -8.51 -0.17 6.60
N SER A 69 -8.76 -0.38 5.30
CA SER A 69 -10.11 -0.26 4.72
C SER A 69 -11.13 -1.21 5.36
N ALA A 70 -10.67 -2.32 5.98
CA ALA A 70 -11.54 -3.24 6.70
C ALA A 70 -12.18 -2.63 7.95
N ILE A 71 -11.56 -1.61 8.54
CA ILE A 71 -12.04 -0.96 9.77
C ILE A 71 -12.57 0.45 9.54
N SER A 72 -12.30 1.08 8.39
CA SER A 72 -12.81 2.42 8.07
C SER A 72 -14.34 2.51 8.17
N GLY A 73 -15.06 1.48 7.72
CA GLY A 73 -16.52 1.42 7.83
C GLY A 73 -17.05 1.18 9.25
N THR A 74 -16.22 0.66 10.15
CA THR A 74 -16.53 0.53 11.58
C THR A 74 -16.30 1.86 12.30
N ILE A 75 -15.17 2.51 12.03
CA ILE A 75 -14.82 3.82 12.61
C ILE A 75 -15.80 4.92 12.14
N ASN A 76 -16.28 4.86 10.89
CA ASN A 76 -17.27 5.78 10.33
C ASN A 76 -18.65 5.71 11.01
N LYS A 77 -18.87 4.76 11.91
CA LYS A 77 -20.10 4.63 12.69
C LYS A 77 -19.80 4.37 14.16
N GLU A 78 -18.72 4.96 14.69
CA GLU A 78 -18.32 4.71 16.06
C GLU A 78 -19.41 5.09 17.07
N LEU A 79 -20.09 6.22 16.85
CA LEU A 79 -21.17 6.69 17.73
C LEU A 79 -22.51 6.04 17.38
N GLY A 80 -22.84 5.93 16.10
CA GLY A 80 -24.13 5.39 15.67
C GLY A 80 -24.21 3.86 15.66
N PHE A 81 -23.07 3.15 15.67
CA PHE A 81 -22.86 1.69 15.70
C PHE A 81 -23.50 0.91 14.54
N VAL A 82 -24.82 1.01 14.39
CA VAL A 82 -25.63 0.31 13.36
C VAL A 82 -25.66 1.07 12.04
N ALA A 83 -25.64 2.40 12.12
CA ALA A 83 -25.56 3.33 11.00
C ALA A 83 -24.80 4.59 11.45
N PRO A 84 -24.15 5.36 10.57
CA PRO A 84 -23.45 6.58 10.96
C PRO A 84 -24.40 7.60 11.60
N ALA A 85 -24.02 8.15 12.77
CA ALA A 85 -24.71 9.26 13.39
C ALA A 85 -24.29 10.61 12.77
N SER A 86 -25.01 11.70 13.07
CA SER A 86 -24.68 13.02 12.52
C SER A 86 -23.28 13.52 12.94
N ALA A 87 -22.83 13.13 14.13
CA ALA A 87 -21.50 13.50 14.63
C ALA A 87 -20.39 12.58 14.13
N ASP A 88 -20.70 11.42 13.55
CA ASP A 88 -19.69 10.51 13.02
C ASP A 88 -18.95 11.12 11.82
N TRP A 89 -17.66 10.78 11.70
CA TRP A 89 -16.85 11.25 10.58
C TRP A 89 -17.32 10.63 9.27
N SER A 90 -17.12 11.31 8.14
CA SER A 90 -17.39 10.70 6.84
C SER A 90 -16.45 9.51 6.57
N LEU A 91 -16.90 8.58 5.72
CA LEU A 91 -16.10 7.40 5.38
C LEU A 91 -14.73 7.78 4.81
N ASP A 92 -14.69 8.83 3.98
CA ASP A 92 -13.45 9.37 3.39
C ASP A 92 -12.44 9.78 4.48
N MET A 93 -12.88 10.50 5.52
CA MET A 93 -12.03 10.89 6.65
C MET A 93 -11.48 9.68 7.41
N CYS A 94 -12.22 8.57 7.47
CA CYS A 94 -11.79 7.31 8.09
C CYS A 94 -10.83 6.49 7.22
N THR A 95 -10.64 6.85 5.93
CA THR A 95 -9.68 6.18 5.01
C THR A 95 -8.32 6.87 4.92
N TYR A 96 -8.26 8.19 5.15
CA TYR A 96 -6.99 8.95 5.14
C TYR A 96 -5.86 8.44 6.05
N PRO A 97 -6.12 7.82 7.22
CA PRO A 97 -5.08 7.20 8.04
C PRO A 97 -4.07 6.32 7.28
N MET A 98 -4.56 5.49 6.35
CA MET A 98 -3.71 4.64 5.50
C MET A 98 -2.73 5.48 4.66
N SER A 99 -3.25 6.51 3.99
CA SER A 99 -2.47 7.40 3.12
C SER A 99 -1.44 8.20 3.92
N ILE A 100 -1.81 8.68 5.10
CA ILE A 100 -0.91 9.39 6.02
C ILE A 100 0.24 8.47 6.41
N MET A 101 -0.04 7.25 6.86
CA MET A 101 0.99 6.31 7.28
C MET A 101 1.97 5.95 6.14
N ILE A 102 1.48 5.67 4.93
CA ILE A 102 2.34 5.36 3.77
C ILE A 102 3.17 6.59 3.35
N ALA A 103 2.55 7.77 3.29
CA ALA A 103 3.24 8.99 2.85
C ALA A 103 4.37 9.37 3.81
N PHE A 104 4.06 9.45 5.12
CA PHE A 104 5.08 9.74 6.13
C PHE A 104 6.07 8.59 6.29
N GLY A 105 5.69 7.35 5.97
CA GLY A 105 6.58 6.21 5.85
C GLY A 105 7.73 6.42 4.87
N GLY A 106 7.41 6.76 3.62
CA GLY A 106 8.43 7.03 2.60
C GLY A 106 9.26 8.29 2.89
N ILE A 107 8.63 9.36 3.36
CA ILE A 107 9.33 10.60 3.76
C ILE A 107 10.31 10.33 4.91
N ALA A 108 9.86 9.65 5.95
CA ALA A 108 10.70 9.30 7.10
C ALA A 108 11.85 8.39 6.69
N ALA A 109 11.62 7.38 5.82
CA ALA A 109 12.71 6.53 5.34
C ALA A 109 13.78 7.31 4.57
N ALA A 110 13.38 8.30 3.76
CA ALA A 110 14.30 9.16 3.02
C ALA A 110 15.12 10.07 3.93
N VAL A 111 14.51 10.61 4.98
CA VAL A 111 15.14 11.52 5.96
C VAL A 111 16.04 10.75 6.93
N PHE A 112 15.53 9.66 7.52
CA PHE A 112 16.21 8.92 8.58
C PHE A 112 17.16 7.83 8.07
N GLY A 113 17.24 7.56 6.76
CA GLY A 113 18.12 6.53 6.20
C GLY A 113 19.60 6.64 6.62
N LYS A 114 20.16 7.86 6.75
CA LYS A 114 21.52 8.03 7.29
C LYS A 114 21.61 7.75 8.78
N TRP A 115 20.58 8.14 9.52
CA TRP A 115 20.52 7.91 10.95
C TRP A 115 20.45 6.41 11.25
N THR A 116 19.59 5.66 10.55
CA THR A 116 19.46 4.20 10.72
C THR A 116 20.76 3.46 10.43
N MET A 117 21.53 3.88 9.43
CA MET A 117 22.88 3.35 9.17
C MET A 117 23.85 3.66 10.32
N LYS A 118 23.81 4.87 10.89
CA LYS A 118 24.69 5.29 11.98
C LYS A 118 24.40 4.53 13.27
N VAL A 119 23.13 4.32 13.60
CA VAL A 119 22.73 3.67 14.86
C VAL A 119 22.69 2.14 14.79
N GLY A 120 22.64 1.58 13.58
CA GLY A 120 22.58 0.14 13.36
C GLY A 120 21.15 -0.42 13.38
N THR A 121 21.03 -1.67 12.92
CA THR A 121 19.75 -2.35 12.65
C THR A 121 18.87 -2.46 13.89
N ARG A 122 19.42 -2.89 15.04
CA ARG A 122 18.62 -3.14 16.24
C ARG A 122 18.01 -1.87 16.80
N LYS A 123 18.80 -0.81 16.98
CA LYS A 123 18.31 0.47 17.51
C LYS A 123 17.25 1.08 16.59
N ALA A 124 17.47 1.02 15.27
CA ALA A 124 16.50 1.49 14.29
C ALA A 124 15.15 0.74 14.39
N LEU A 125 15.16 -0.59 14.47
CA LEU A 125 13.95 -1.40 14.65
C LEU A 125 13.29 -1.14 16.00
N PHE A 126 14.06 -1.06 17.09
CA PHE A 126 13.50 -0.81 18.42
C PHE A 126 12.78 0.54 18.48
N CYS A 127 13.40 1.60 17.94
CA CYS A 127 12.76 2.90 17.81
C CYS A 127 11.51 2.83 16.91
N GLY A 128 11.61 2.19 15.75
CA GLY A 128 10.48 2.05 14.83
C GLY A 128 9.31 1.28 15.42
N GLY A 129 9.57 0.17 16.14
CA GLY A 129 8.57 -0.62 16.84
C GLY A 129 7.93 0.13 18.01
N SER A 130 8.71 0.88 18.78
CA SER A 130 8.19 1.72 19.87
C SER A 130 7.25 2.80 19.33
N LEU A 131 7.64 3.46 18.23
CA LEU A 131 6.82 4.46 17.54
C LEU A 131 5.55 3.83 16.96
N LEU A 132 5.65 2.67 16.30
CA LEU A 132 4.51 1.98 15.72
C LEU A 132 3.51 1.52 16.79
N GLY A 133 3.98 0.97 17.91
CA GLY A 133 3.09 0.56 18.99
C GLY A 133 2.39 1.75 19.65
N THR A 134 3.13 2.82 19.93
CA THR A 134 2.57 4.06 20.49
C THR A 134 1.59 4.72 19.53
N ALA A 135 1.88 4.68 18.23
CA ALA A 135 1.05 5.24 17.18
C ALA A 135 -0.34 4.58 17.10
N PHE A 136 -0.40 3.25 17.13
CA PHE A 136 -1.67 2.53 17.11
C PHE A 136 -2.46 2.69 18.41
N LEU A 137 -1.77 2.78 19.56
CA LEU A 137 -2.40 3.18 20.83
C LEU A 137 -3.02 4.58 20.72
N LEU A 138 -2.28 5.55 20.17
CA LEU A 138 -2.76 6.92 19.96
C LEU A 138 -3.94 6.97 18.99
N SER A 139 -3.90 6.19 17.92
CA SER A 139 -5.03 6.04 16.98
C SER A 139 -6.27 5.47 17.66
N GLY A 140 -6.11 4.44 18.51
CA GLY A 140 -7.20 3.89 19.30
C GLY A 140 -7.79 4.91 20.27
N ILE A 141 -6.95 5.70 20.96
CA ILE A 141 -7.42 6.80 21.82
C ILE A 141 -8.17 7.85 20.98
N GLY A 142 -7.69 8.15 19.77
CA GLY A 142 -8.35 9.05 18.83
C GLY A 142 -9.76 8.56 18.45
N VAL A 143 -9.94 7.27 18.21
CA VAL A 143 -11.27 6.69 17.98
C VAL A 143 -12.13 6.78 19.25
N ALA A 144 -11.61 6.36 20.40
CA ALA A 144 -12.35 6.37 21.68
C ALA A 144 -12.82 7.77 22.10
N GLN A 145 -12.02 8.81 21.82
CA GLN A 145 -12.34 10.20 22.13
C GLN A 145 -13.08 10.91 21.00
N HIS A 146 -13.37 10.20 19.90
CA HIS A 146 -13.91 10.80 18.68
C HIS A 146 -13.10 12.04 18.22
N SER A 147 -11.76 11.93 18.29
CA SER A 147 -10.80 12.96 17.88
C SER A 147 -10.05 12.57 16.59
N LEU A 148 -10.49 13.14 15.46
CA LEU A 148 -9.87 12.95 14.16
C LEU A 148 -8.40 13.43 14.10
N PRO A 149 -8.03 14.58 14.70
CA PRO A 149 -6.64 15.01 14.76
C PRO A 149 -5.73 14.00 15.47
N LEU A 150 -6.23 13.37 16.54
CA LEU A 150 -5.47 12.38 17.30
C LEU A 150 -5.29 11.09 16.50
N LEU A 151 -6.33 10.65 15.78
CA LEU A 151 -6.25 9.54 14.84
C LEU A 151 -5.19 9.79 13.75
N TYR A 152 -5.17 11.00 13.17
CA TYR A 152 -4.21 11.37 12.13
C TYR A 152 -2.79 11.52 12.69
N MET A 153 -2.64 12.05 13.90
CA MET A 153 -1.36 12.14 14.59
C MET A 153 -0.78 10.73 14.87
N GLY A 154 -1.63 9.79 15.30
CA GLY A 154 -1.26 8.40 15.47
C GLY A 154 -0.71 7.81 14.17
N ASN A 155 -1.42 7.98 13.05
CA ASN A 155 -0.98 7.44 11.77
C ASN A 155 0.25 8.14 11.16
N LEU A 156 0.45 9.43 11.43
CA LEU A 156 1.69 10.13 11.11
C LEU A 156 2.86 9.52 11.89
N LEU A 157 2.69 9.30 13.20
CA LEU A 157 3.69 8.66 14.05
C LEU A 157 4.00 7.23 13.61
N ALA A 158 2.97 6.47 13.18
CA ALA A 158 3.13 5.14 12.58
C ALA A 158 3.99 5.21 11.32
N GLY A 159 3.77 6.21 10.45
CA GLY A 159 4.60 6.49 9.29
C GLY A 159 6.06 6.76 9.64
N ILE A 160 6.34 7.54 10.69
CA ILE A 160 7.72 7.76 11.15
C ILE A 160 8.35 6.45 11.65
N GLY A 161 7.59 5.65 12.42
CA GLY A 161 8.02 4.33 12.90
C GLY A 161 8.33 3.36 11.74
N TYR A 162 7.46 3.32 10.74
CA TYR A 162 7.67 2.63 9.47
C TYR A 162 9.00 3.04 8.84
N GLY A 163 9.28 4.34 8.72
CA GLY A 163 10.47 4.82 8.00
C GLY A 163 11.77 4.40 8.67
N CYS A 164 11.74 4.24 10.00
CA CYS A 164 12.87 3.77 10.79
C CYS A 164 13.10 2.25 10.65
N ALA A 165 12.02 1.46 10.55
CA ALA A 165 12.07 0.00 10.60
C ALA A 165 12.06 -0.70 9.22
N TYR A 166 11.70 0.01 8.14
CA TYR A 166 11.54 -0.60 6.81
C TYR A 166 12.87 -1.05 6.17
N THR A 167 13.84 -0.14 6.07
CA THR A 167 15.10 -0.40 5.33
C THR A 167 16.13 -1.28 6.05
N PRO A 168 16.27 -1.28 7.41
CA PRO A 168 17.31 -2.08 8.07
C PRO A 168 17.22 -3.61 7.86
N PRO A 169 16.03 -4.26 7.88
CA PRO A 169 15.93 -5.70 7.62
C PRO A 169 16.27 -6.07 6.19
N ILE A 170 15.90 -5.22 5.23
CA ILE A 170 16.23 -5.41 3.81
C ILE A 170 17.77 -5.41 3.64
N GLN A 171 18.45 -4.42 4.23
CA GLN A 171 19.92 -4.37 4.21
C GLN A 171 20.55 -5.65 4.78
N ALA A 172 20.09 -6.09 5.96
CA ALA A 172 20.62 -7.28 6.61
C ALA A 172 20.50 -8.52 5.71
N LEU A 173 19.38 -8.66 4.99
CA LEU A 173 19.16 -9.82 4.12
C LEU A 173 19.87 -9.72 2.78
N LEU A 174 20.03 -8.53 2.21
CA LEU A 174 20.89 -8.33 1.05
C LEU A 174 22.36 -8.71 1.34
N GLU A 175 22.81 -8.53 2.58
CA GLU A 175 24.16 -8.94 3.03
C GLU A 175 24.26 -10.45 3.26
N TRP A 176 23.22 -11.09 3.80
CA TRP A 176 23.19 -12.55 3.98
C TRP A 176 23.05 -13.33 2.66
N PHE A 177 22.45 -12.71 1.64
CA PHE A 177 22.11 -13.34 0.37
C PHE A 177 22.67 -12.56 -0.84
N PRO A 178 24.01 -12.37 -0.93
CA PRO A 178 24.61 -11.72 -2.09
C PRO A 178 24.45 -12.55 -3.38
N ASP A 179 24.19 -13.86 -3.25
CA ASP A 179 23.91 -14.84 -4.30
C ASP A 179 22.46 -14.77 -4.83
N LYS A 180 21.51 -14.21 -4.06
CA LYS A 180 20.07 -14.19 -4.37
C LYS A 180 19.40 -12.92 -3.87
N LYS A 181 19.98 -11.76 -4.22
CA LYS A 181 19.56 -10.45 -3.70
C LYS A 181 18.09 -10.14 -4.00
N GLY A 182 17.63 -10.48 -5.20
CA GLY A 182 16.25 -10.35 -5.62
C GLY A 182 15.32 -11.13 -4.70
N THR A 183 15.51 -12.45 -4.62
CA THR A 183 14.70 -13.36 -3.77
C THR A 183 14.70 -12.89 -2.31
N ALA A 184 15.85 -12.51 -1.76
CA ALA A 184 15.94 -12.06 -0.37
C ALA A 184 15.13 -10.77 -0.13
N SER A 185 15.27 -9.79 -1.02
CA SER A 185 14.45 -8.58 -0.98
C SER A 185 12.95 -8.90 -1.14
N GLY A 186 12.61 -9.78 -2.09
CA GLY A 186 11.24 -10.17 -2.39
C GLY A 186 10.51 -10.85 -1.23
N ILE A 187 11.16 -11.80 -0.53
CA ILE A 187 10.56 -12.46 0.64
C ILE A 187 10.28 -11.45 1.75
N VAL A 188 11.21 -10.55 2.05
CA VAL A 188 11.01 -9.52 3.09
C VAL A 188 9.86 -8.59 2.73
N ILE A 189 9.88 -8.08 1.50
CA ILE A 189 8.90 -7.12 1.00
C ILE A 189 7.54 -7.78 0.77
N ALA A 190 7.48 -9.10 0.55
CA ALA A 190 6.25 -9.88 0.57
C ALA A 190 5.58 -9.87 1.95
N GLY A 191 6.35 -9.82 3.05
CA GLY A 191 5.82 -9.57 4.39
C GLY A 191 5.01 -8.27 4.46
N PHE A 192 5.47 -7.23 3.76
CA PHE A 192 4.74 -5.97 3.66
C PHE A 192 3.44 -6.11 2.88
N GLY A 193 3.46 -6.85 1.77
CA GLY A 193 2.26 -7.13 0.97
C GLY A 193 1.25 -8.03 1.67
N SER A 194 1.69 -8.88 2.61
CA SER A 194 0.82 -9.79 3.35
C SER A 194 0.22 -9.16 4.62
N GLY A 195 0.60 -7.95 5.01
CA GLY A 195 0.14 -7.31 6.26
C GLY A 195 -1.38 -7.29 6.43
N ALA A 196 -2.14 -7.05 5.35
CA ALA A 196 -3.60 -7.09 5.36
C ALA A 196 -4.18 -8.47 5.71
N LEU A 197 -3.50 -9.56 5.33
CA LEU A 197 -3.92 -10.94 5.62
C LEU A 197 -3.88 -11.25 7.12
N PHE A 198 -3.10 -10.49 7.89
CA PHE A 198 -3.03 -10.61 9.35
C PHE A 198 -3.85 -9.52 10.03
N PHE A 199 -3.72 -8.27 9.59
CA PHE A 199 -4.40 -7.12 10.18
C PHE A 199 -5.92 -7.27 10.20
N THR A 200 -6.52 -7.57 9.04
CA THR A 200 -7.98 -7.64 8.88
C THR A 200 -8.64 -8.68 9.78
N PRO A 201 -8.24 -9.97 9.79
CA PRO A 201 -8.87 -10.95 10.66
C PRO A 201 -8.64 -10.67 12.15
N MET A 202 -7.46 -10.16 12.55
CA MET A 202 -7.21 -9.79 13.95
C MET A 202 -8.09 -8.62 14.38
N MET A 203 -8.20 -7.56 13.56
CA MET A 203 -9.08 -6.45 13.86
C MET A 203 -10.55 -6.89 13.95
N ASN A 204 -11.02 -7.73 13.04
CA ASN A 204 -12.38 -8.26 13.09
C ASN A 204 -12.62 -9.05 14.38
N HIS A 205 -11.66 -9.88 14.79
CA HIS A 205 -11.73 -10.61 16.05
C HIS A 205 -11.78 -9.67 17.27
N PHE A 206 -10.93 -8.64 17.32
CA PHE A 206 -10.94 -7.67 18.42
C PHE A 206 -12.22 -6.83 18.45
N ILE A 207 -12.71 -6.37 17.30
CA ILE A 207 -13.99 -5.67 17.17
C ILE A 207 -15.12 -6.51 17.74
N GLN A 208 -15.22 -7.79 17.36
CA GLN A 208 -16.22 -8.70 17.92
C GLN A 208 -16.06 -8.90 19.43
N THR A 209 -14.82 -8.97 19.92
CA THR A 209 -14.53 -9.21 21.35
C THR A 209 -14.85 -8.00 22.23
N PHE A 210 -14.53 -6.79 21.78
CA PHE A 210 -14.65 -5.57 22.58
C PHE A 210 -15.94 -4.79 22.31
N SER A 211 -16.71 -5.14 21.28
CA SER A 211 -17.96 -4.47 20.98
C SER A 211 -18.96 -4.53 22.12
N LYS A 212 -19.70 -3.43 22.30
CA LYS A 212 -20.85 -3.32 23.20
C LYS A 212 -22.04 -2.88 22.39
N LEU A 213 -23.08 -3.72 22.34
CA LEU A 213 -24.27 -3.43 21.56
C LEU A 213 -24.94 -2.14 22.06
N PRO A 214 -25.42 -1.28 21.15
CA PRO A 214 -26.15 -0.08 21.51
C PRO A 214 -27.53 -0.41 22.08
N THR A 215 -28.09 0.54 22.82
CA THR A 215 -29.45 0.46 23.37
C THR A 215 -30.47 0.53 22.25
N TYR A 216 -31.26 -0.54 22.10
CA TYR A 216 -32.35 -0.66 21.14
C TYR A 216 -33.67 -0.15 21.73
N LEU A 217 -34.40 0.69 20.98
CA LEU A 217 -35.66 1.28 21.42
C LEU A 217 -36.90 0.65 20.75
N GLY A 218 -36.72 -0.16 19.72
CA GLY A 218 -37.83 -0.72 18.94
C GLY A 218 -38.02 -0.05 17.58
N ASN A 219 -39.00 -0.56 16.82
CA ASN A 219 -39.33 -0.11 15.47
C ASN A 219 -40.42 1.00 15.44
N SER A 220 -41.13 1.19 16.55
CA SER A 220 -42.26 2.11 16.66
C SER A 220 -42.05 3.05 17.84
N VAL A 221 -41.19 4.04 17.66
CA VAL A 221 -40.85 5.05 18.68
C VAL A 221 -41.25 6.43 18.14
N GLU A 222 -41.83 7.27 18.99
CA GLU A 222 -42.07 8.66 18.62
C GLU A 222 -40.73 9.38 18.47
N THR A 223 -40.54 9.99 17.29
CA THR A 223 -39.31 10.71 16.97
C THR A 223 -39.58 12.16 16.65
N VAL A 224 -38.62 13.02 16.99
CA VAL A 224 -38.60 14.44 16.64
C VAL A 224 -37.33 14.69 15.85
N MET A 225 -37.45 15.38 14.72
CA MET A 225 -36.31 15.76 13.91
C MET A 225 -35.90 17.19 14.23
N GLU A 226 -34.67 17.39 14.71
CA GLU A 226 -34.12 18.71 15.02
C GLU A 226 -32.73 18.86 14.40
N SER A 227 -32.52 19.95 13.65
CA SER A 227 -31.23 20.23 12.97
C SER A 227 -30.67 19.07 12.14
N GLY A 228 -31.55 18.26 11.52
CA GLY A 228 -31.17 17.10 10.70
C GLY A 228 -30.81 15.84 11.49
N LYS A 229 -30.94 15.87 12.82
CA LYS A 229 -30.79 14.72 13.71
C LYS A 229 -32.16 14.17 14.09
N ILE A 230 -32.23 12.86 14.33
CA ILE A 230 -33.44 12.21 14.82
C ILE A 230 -33.28 12.01 16.32
N PHE A 231 -34.25 12.46 17.10
CA PHE A 231 -34.31 12.27 18.54
C PHE A 231 -35.50 11.40 18.90
N ALA A 232 -35.35 10.55 19.91
CA ALA A 232 -36.45 9.83 20.52
C ALA A 232 -36.46 10.10 22.03
N LYS A 233 -37.66 10.06 22.62
CA LYS A 233 -37.82 10.21 24.07
C LYS A 233 -37.40 8.91 24.76
N VAL A 234 -36.38 8.98 25.62
CA VAL A 234 -35.89 7.86 26.44
C VAL A 234 -35.96 8.29 27.91
N GLY A 235 -37.02 7.87 28.61
CA GLY A 235 -37.36 8.45 29.92
C GLY A 235 -37.90 9.87 29.76
N ASP A 236 -37.33 10.84 30.48
CA ASP A 236 -37.69 12.26 30.38
C ASP A 236 -36.77 13.08 29.46
N GLU A 237 -35.76 12.44 28.86
CA GLU A 237 -34.77 13.09 27.99
C GLU A 237 -34.99 12.74 26.52
N LEU A 238 -34.73 13.72 25.64
CA LEU A 238 -34.57 13.47 24.20
C LEU A 238 -33.14 13.00 23.94
N LYS A 239 -32.98 11.82 23.34
CA LYS A 239 -31.68 11.28 22.96
C LYS A 239 -31.59 11.11 21.45
N GLU A 240 -30.43 11.43 20.88
CA GLU A 240 -30.18 11.22 19.45
C GLU A 240 -30.24 9.73 19.14
N VAL A 241 -30.95 9.37 18.07
CA VAL A 241 -31.14 7.99 17.62
C VAL A 241 -30.82 7.85 16.14
N VAL A 242 -30.42 6.64 15.75
CA VAL A 242 -30.28 6.23 14.35
C VAL A 242 -31.20 5.05 14.08
N TYR A 243 -31.78 5.00 12.88
CA TYR A 243 -32.58 3.86 12.42
C TYR A 243 -31.70 2.90 11.62
N ALA A 244 -31.80 1.61 11.91
CA ALA A 244 -31.12 0.56 11.16
C ALA A 244 -32.12 -0.27 10.38
N THR A 245 -31.99 -0.32 9.06
CA THR A 245 -32.79 -1.23 8.22
C THR A 245 -32.23 -2.65 8.28
N SER A 246 -33.04 -3.66 7.92
CA SER A 246 -32.55 -5.03 7.72
C SER A 246 -31.33 -5.10 6.76
N ALA A 247 -31.29 -4.23 5.75
CA ALA A 247 -30.17 -4.15 4.81
C ALA A 247 -28.89 -3.58 5.43
N ASP A 248 -29.01 -2.66 6.39
CA ASP A 248 -27.85 -2.12 7.12
C ASP A 248 -27.29 -3.15 8.10
N LEU A 249 -28.18 -3.84 8.81
CA LEU A 249 -27.81 -4.91 9.74
C LEU A 249 -27.11 -6.08 9.04
N ALA A 250 -27.52 -6.43 7.82
CA ALA A 250 -26.88 -7.48 7.02
C ALA A 250 -25.41 -7.18 6.65
N LYS A 251 -24.98 -5.92 6.73
CA LYS A 251 -23.58 -5.50 6.48
C LYS A 251 -22.71 -5.59 7.74
N LEU A 252 -23.32 -5.81 8.91
CA LEU A 252 -22.63 -5.85 10.20
C LEU A 252 -22.21 -7.27 10.55
N SER A 253 -21.05 -7.40 11.19
CA SER A 253 -20.52 -8.68 11.70
C SER A 253 -21.01 -9.01 13.11
N PHE A 254 -22.06 -8.33 13.59
CA PHE A 254 -22.62 -8.44 14.93
C PHE A 254 -23.96 -9.19 14.91
N SER A 255 -24.18 -10.05 15.90
CA SER A 255 -25.45 -10.74 16.13
C SER A 255 -26.29 -10.01 17.18
N GLY A 256 -27.58 -10.35 17.27
CA GLY A 256 -28.48 -9.78 18.29
C GLY A 256 -29.03 -8.39 17.98
N LEU A 257 -28.87 -7.91 16.74
CA LEU A 257 -29.47 -6.66 16.27
C LEU A 257 -30.80 -6.95 15.55
N SER A 258 -31.76 -6.04 15.73
CA SER A 258 -33.06 -6.02 15.05
C SER A 258 -33.28 -4.69 14.33
N GLU A 259 -34.08 -4.69 13.26
CA GLU A 259 -34.44 -3.46 12.56
C GLU A 259 -35.16 -2.49 13.52
N GLY A 260 -34.76 -1.22 13.51
CA GLY A 260 -35.36 -0.16 14.33
C GLY A 260 -34.41 0.89 14.86
N PHE A 261 -34.85 1.64 15.87
CA PHE A 261 -34.13 2.78 16.43
C PHE A 261 -33.14 2.36 17.53
N TYR A 262 -31.93 2.92 17.46
CA TYR A 262 -30.87 2.73 18.43
C TYR A 262 -30.36 4.08 18.96
N VAL A 263 -30.06 4.14 20.26
CA VAL A 263 -29.53 5.35 20.90
C VAL A 263 -28.07 5.58 20.50
N VAL A 264 -27.76 6.74 19.93
CA VAL A 264 -26.40 7.14 19.54
C VAL A 264 -25.51 7.23 20.78
N GLY A 265 -24.28 6.72 20.69
CA GLY A 265 -23.28 6.75 21.75
C GLY A 265 -23.53 5.79 22.92
N SER A 266 -24.58 4.97 22.85
CA SER A 266 -24.90 3.98 23.89
C SER A 266 -24.15 2.64 23.73
N GLY A 267 -23.51 2.43 22.58
CA GLY A 267 -22.68 1.27 22.28
C GLY A 267 -21.23 1.66 21.99
N SER A 268 -20.38 0.67 21.74
CA SER A 268 -19.01 0.84 21.25
C SER A 268 -18.73 -0.22 20.21
N THR A 269 -18.15 0.16 19.08
CA THR A 269 -17.85 -0.81 18.01
C THR A 269 -16.69 -1.74 18.38
N GLY A 270 -15.89 -1.41 19.39
CA GLY A 270 -14.67 -2.13 19.76
C GLY A 270 -13.47 -1.81 18.86
N ALA A 271 -13.60 -0.86 17.91
CA ALA A 271 -12.51 -0.49 17.00
C ALA A 271 -11.34 0.18 17.75
N ALA A 272 -11.63 1.01 18.76
CA ALA A 272 -10.62 1.68 19.56
C ALA A 272 -9.72 0.68 20.31
N GLU A 273 -10.32 -0.25 21.05
CA GLU A 273 -9.62 -1.29 21.80
C GLU A 273 -8.85 -2.21 20.85
N GLY A 274 -9.45 -2.57 19.70
CA GLY A 274 -8.77 -3.35 18.67
C GLY A 274 -7.49 -2.68 18.17
N LEU A 275 -7.53 -1.38 17.87
CA LEU A 275 -6.35 -0.61 17.47
C LEU A 275 -5.30 -0.57 18.58
N MET A 276 -5.70 -0.44 19.85
CA MET A 276 -4.77 -0.47 20.98
C MET A 276 -4.07 -1.83 21.13
N CYS A 277 -4.83 -2.93 21.03
CA CYS A 277 -4.29 -4.30 21.03
C CYS A 277 -3.30 -4.52 19.87
N MET A 278 -3.65 -4.04 18.67
CA MET A 278 -2.77 -4.07 17.51
C MET A 278 -1.47 -3.30 17.74
N GLY A 279 -1.53 -2.15 18.42
CA GLY A 279 -0.34 -1.39 18.80
C GLY A 279 0.61 -2.18 19.68
N LEU A 280 0.10 -2.87 20.69
CA LEU A 280 0.91 -3.74 21.54
C LEU A 280 1.54 -4.89 20.72
N ILE A 281 0.74 -5.58 19.91
CA ILE A 281 1.20 -6.72 19.09
C ILE A 281 2.30 -6.28 18.12
N TYR A 282 2.07 -5.21 17.37
CA TYR A 282 3.04 -4.71 16.38
C TYR A 282 4.28 -4.13 17.03
N GLY A 283 4.13 -3.33 18.09
CA GLY A 283 5.27 -2.79 18.82
C GLY A 283 6.17 -3.89 19.37
N LEU A 284 5.59 -4.86 20.08
CA LEU A 284 6.33 -6.00 20.64
C LEU A 284 6.94 -6.90 19.56
N THR A 285 6.24 -7.13 18.44
CA THR A 285 6.77 -7.95 17.34
C THR A 285 7.98 -7.32 16.68
N VAL A 286 7.94 -6.01 16.42
CA VAL A 286 9.07 -5.28 15.80
C VAL A 286 10.22 -5.13 16.81
N MET A 287 9.92 -4.86 18.08
CA MET A 287 10.94 -4.80 19.14
C MET A 287 11.59 -6.18 19.38
N GLY A 288 10.82 -7.26 19.38
CA GLY A 288 11.34 -8.63 19.44
C GLY A 288 12.21 -8.97 18.24
N SER A 289 11.74 -8.62 17.03
CA SER A 289 12.52 -8.74 15.80
C SER A 289 13.85 -7.98 15.87
N SER A 290 13.86 -6.81 16.53
CA SER A 290 15.07 -6.02 16.75
C SER A 290 16.15 -6.77 17.52
N LEU A 291 15.78 -7.63 18.47
CA LEU A 291 16.74 -8.39 19.28
C LEU A 291 17.27 -9.62 18.53
N ILE A 292 16.46 -10.18 17.63
CA ILE A 292 16.78 -11.41 16.90
C ILE A 292 17.62 -11.10 15.66
N ILE A 293 17.29 -10.04 14.91
CA ILE A 293 17.90 -9.76 13.62
C ILE A 293 19.41 -9.51 13.75
N ARG A 294 20.15 -10.06 12.79
CA ARG A 294 21.59 -9.93 12.69
C ARG A 294 22.03 -9.69 11.25
N ARG A 295 23.14 -8.99 11.09
CA ARG A 295 23.93 -8.84 9.87
C ARG A 295 25.05 -9.88 9.87
N PRO A 296 25.52 -10.35 8.71
CA PRO A 296 26.63 -11.30 8.66
C PRO A 296 27.93 -10.66 9.15
N ALA A 297 28.89 -11.50 9.55
CA ALA A 297 30.23 -11.05 9.88
C ALA A 297 30.91 -10.38 8.66
N PRO A 298 31.80 -9.39 8.87
CA PRO A 298 32.55 -8.78 7.78
C PRO A 298 33.28 -9.81 6.92
N GLY A 299 33.15 -9.69 5.59
CA GLY A 299 33.77 -10.62 4.64
C GLY A 299 33.02 -11.93 4.45
N TYR A 300 31.79 -12.07 4.98
CA TYR A 300 30.95 -13.24 4.76
C TYR A 300 30.70 -13.50 3.26
N ILE A 301 30.91 -14.75 2.86
CA ILE A 301 30.63 -15.27 1.52
C ILE A 301 29.80 -16.55 1.72
N PRO A 302 28.59 -16.65 1.13
CA PRO A 302 27.81 -17.87 1.17
C PRO A 302 28.55 -19.07 0.56
N GLU A 303 28.25 -20.26 1.08
CA GLU A 303 28.76 -21.50 0.50
C GLU A 303 28.34 -21.63 -0.97
N GLY A 304 29.31 -21.95 -1.84
CA GLY A 304 29.10 -22.10 -3.29
C GLY A 304 28.94 -20.78 -4.07
N TYR A 305 29.03 -19.62 -3.42
CA TYR A 305 29.00 -18.33 -4.11
C TYR A 305 30.42 -17.84 -4.41
N ASP A 306 30.73 -17.65 -5.69
CA ASP A 306 31.96 -17.00 -6.14
C ASP A 306 31.67 -15.54 -6.55
N PRO A 307 32.10 -14.54 -5.76
CA PRO A 307 31.91 -13.13 -6.06
C PRO A 307 32.51 -12.70 -7.41
N SER A 308 33.53 -13.42 -7.93
CA SER A 308 34.18 -13.10 -9.21
C SER A 308 33.30 -13.42 -10.43
N THR A 309 32.38 -14.37 -10.29
CA THR A 309 31.45 -14.77 -11.37
C THR A 309 30.25 -13.84 -11.52
N ALA A 310 29.99 -12.98 -10.53
CA ALA A 310 28.80 -12.14 -10.47
C ALA A 310 28.83 -10.90 -11.41
N GLY A 311 29.83 -10.75 -12.28
CA GLY A 311 29.90 -9.70 -13.32
C GLY A 311 29.98 -8.25 -12.82
N GLY A 312 29.90 -8.03 -11.50
CA GLY A 312 30.11 -6.75 -10.84
C GLY A 312 31.56 -6.62 -10.40
N THR A 313 32.13 -5.44 -10.59
CA THR A 313 33.47 -5.13 -10.09
C THR A 313 33.49 -5.43 -8.59
N SER A 314 34.35 -6.38 -8.21
CA SER A 314 34.84 -6.67 -6.86
C SER A 314 35.62 -5.48 -6.31
N SER A 315 34.95 -4.33 -6.25
CA SER A 315 35.52 -3.11 -5.72
C SER A 315 34.68 -2.72 -4.51
N ASP A 316 35.34 -2.47 -3.38
CA ASP A 316 34.79 -1.80 -2.19
C ASP A 316 34.15 -0.42 -2.50
N LEU A 317 33.99 -0.07 -3.77
CA LEU A 317 33.48 1.18 -4.24
C LEU A 317 31.96 1.22 -4.12
N ASN A 318 31.48 2.27 -3.47
CA ASN A 318 30.07 2.55 -3.28
C ASN A 318 29.79 4.02 -3.57
N VAL A 319 28.60 4.32 -4.09
CA VAL A 319 28.12 5.70 -4.20
C VAL A 319 27.64 6.14 -2.83
N HIS A 320 28.26 7.18 -2.30
CA HIS A 320 27.85 7.73 -1.01
C HIS A 320 26.47 8.39 -1.12
N VAL A 321 25.64 8.27 -0.07
CA VAL A 321 24.27 8.80 -0.03
C VAL A 321 24.19 10.28 -0.41
N ASN A 322 25.19 11.09 -0.04
CA ASN A 322 25.22 12.53 -0.40
C ASN A 322 25.36 12.82 -1.89
N ASP A 323 25.91 11.88 -2.65
CA ASP A 323 26.15 12.06 -4.08
C ASP A 323 25.04 11.42 -4.93
N LEU A 324 24.13 10.63 -4.32
CA LEU A 324 23.05 9.92 -5.01
C LEU A 324 22.20 10.83 -5.91
N LEU A 325 21.70 11.97 -5.40
CA LEU A 325 20.79 12.84 -6.17
C LEU A 325 21.48 13.55 -7.33
N LYS A 326 22.81 13.52 -7.38
CA LYS A 326 23.61 14.08 -8.49
C LYS A 326 23.72 13.09 -9.65
N THR A 327 23.30 11.83 -9.48
CA THR A 327 23.36 10.83 -10.54
C THR A 327 22.09 10.93 -11.40
N PRO A 328 22.20 10.94 -12.74
CA PRO A 328 21.04 10.84 -13.61
C PRO A 328 20.25 9.54 -13.38
N GLN A 329 20.95 8.45 -13.03
CA GLN A 329 20.37 7.14 -12.75
C GLN A 329 19.34 7.19 -11.62
N PHE A 330 19.53 8.04 -10.61
CA PHE A 330 18.56 8.22 -9.54
C PHE A 330 17.24 8.71 -10.13
N TRP A 331 17.27 9.81 -10.88
CA TRP A 331 16.07 10.43 -11.45
C TRP A 331 15.39 9.57 -12.52
N LEU A 332 16.18 8.85 -13.33
CA LEU A 332 15.65 7.92 -14.33
C LEU A 332 14.92 6.76 -13.67
N LEU A 333 15.57 6.07 -12.71
CA LEU A 333 14.97 4.93 -12.03
C LEU A 333 13.83 5.35 -11.09
N PHE A 334 13.95 6.50 -10.44
CA PHE A 334 12.92 7.07 -9.58
C PHE A 334 11.67 7.38 -10.38
N SER A 335 11.82 8.12 -11.50
CA SER A 335 10.70 8.50 -12.35
C SER A 335 10.08 7.29 -13.03
N SER A 336 10.88 6.34 -13.54
CA SER A 336 10.34 5.12 -14.14
C SER A 336 9.53 4.29 -13.15
N SER A 337 10.04 4.14 -11.92
CA SER A 337 9.34 3.40 -10.85
C SER A 337 8.07 4.13 -10.42
N THR A 338 8.13 5.46 -10.28
CA THR A 338 6.98 6.29 -9.91
C THR A 338 5.88 6.16 -10.96
N LEU A 339 6.19 6.37 -12.24
CA LEU A 339 5.22 6.30 -13.34
C LEU A 339 4.59 4.91 -13.45
N LEU A 340 5.39 3.85 -13.27
CA LEU A 340 4.92 2.47 -13.26
C LEU A 340 3.96 2.20 -12.10
N CYS A 341 4.32 2.61 -10.89
CA CYS A 341 3.50 2.39 -9.70
C CYS A 341 2.25 3.27 -9.65
N THR A 342 2.24 4.45 -10.29
CA THR A 342 1.07 5.36 -10.36
C THR A 342 -0.15 4.67 -10.96
N GLY A 343 0.03 3.90 -12.05
CA GLY A 343 -1.07 3.16 -12.67
C GLY A 343 -1.66 2.08 -11.75
N GLY A 344 -0.80 1.30 -11.09
CA GLY A 344 -1.23 0.27 -10.14
C GLY A 344 -1.92 0.84 -8.90
N MET A 345 -1.39 1.94 -8.33
CA MET A 345 -1.99 2.63 -7.18
C MET A 345 -3.35 3.25 -7.54
N GLY A 346 -3.48 3.81 -8.74
CA GLY A 346 -4.75 4.29 -9.28
C GLY A 346 -5.78 3.17 -9.35
N LEU A 347 -5.50 2.08 -10.07
CA LEU A 347 -6.42 0.94 -10.21
C LEU A 347 -6.88 0.38 -8.86
N MET A 348 -5.95 0.21 -7.92
CA MET A 348 -6.27 -0.37 -6.61
C MET A 348 -7.20 0.52 -5.78
N SER A 349 -7.20 1.85 -6.00
CA SER A 349 -8.08 2.78 -5.29
C SER A 349 -9.55 2.69 -5.68
N VAL A 350 -9.86 2.16 -6.87
CA VAL A 350 -11.23 2.06 -7.40
C VAL A 350 -11.60 0.66 -7.89
N ALA A 351 -10.85 -0.38 -7.53
CA ALA A 351 -11.05 -1.73 -8.09
C ALA A 351 -12.49 -2.24 -7.98
N LYS A 352 -13.09 -2.14 -6.78
CA LYS A 352 -14.49 -2.53 -6.53
C LYS A 352 -15.52 -1.64 -7.23
N PRO A 353 -15.49 -0.29 -7.11
CA PRO A 353 -16.44 0.54 -7.86
C PRO A 353 -16.26 0.39 -9.38
N MET A 354 -15.04 0.33 -9.89
CA MET A 354 -14.75 0.16 -11.33
C MET A 354 -15.38 -1.11 -11.90
N ILE A 355 -15.19 -2.28 -11.26
CA ILE A 355 -15.76 -3.52 -11.81
C ILE A 355 -17.30 -3.48 -11.82
N ASN A 356 -17.92 -2.79 -10.86
CA ASN A 356 -19.38 -2.62 -10.81
C ASN A 356 -19.86 -1.60 -11.86
N ASP A 357 -19.28 -0.39 -11.87
CA ASP A 357 -19.60 0.69 -12.81
C ASP A 357 -19.47 0.22 -14.27
N VAL A 358 -18.49 -0.64 -14.55
CA VAL A 358 -18.18 -1.09 -15.91
C VAL A 358 -19.00 -2.30 -16.35
N PHE A 359 -19.20 -3.29 -15.48
CA PHE A 359 -19.69 -4.59 -15.93
C PHE A 359 -20.97 -5.07 -15.23
N ALA A 360 -21.42 -4.45 -14.13
CA ALA A 360 -22.60 -4.95 -13.39
C ALA A 360 -23.89 -4.86 -14.21
N THR A 361 -24.08 -3.79 -14.98
CA THR A 361 -25.26 -3.62 -15.84
C THR A 361 -25.28 -4.62 -17.00
N SER A 362 -24.13 -4.85 -17.62
CA SER A 362 -23.98 -5.76 -18.77
C SER A 362 -23.96 -7.24 -18.37
N MET A 363 -23.43 -7.57 -17.18
CA MET A 363 -23.27 -8.94 -16.69
C MET A 363 -23.74 -9.10 -15.22
N PRO A 364 -25.03 -8.82 -14.92
CA PRO A 364 -25.54 -8.77 -13.54
C PRO A 364 -25.51 -10.13 -12.82
N ALA A 365 -25.59 -11.23 -13.56
CA ALA A 365 -25.50 -12.58 -13.00
C ALA A 365 -24.08 -12.97 -12.55
N ILE A 366 -23.05 -12.33 -13.12
CA ILE A 366 -21.63 -12.64 -12.83
C ILE A 366 -21.05 -11.60 -11.89
N VAL A 367 -21.24 -10.32 -12.20
CA VAL A 367 -20.63 -9.18 -11.50
C VAL A 367 -21.49 -8.81 -10.31
N THR A 368 -21.43 -9.67 -9.30
CA THR A 368 -22.11 -9.49 -8.01
C THR A 368 -21.23 -8.75 -7.00
N THR A 369 -21.80 -8.35 -5.86
CA THR A 369 -21.01 -7.78 -4.74
C THR A 369 -19.93 -8.75 -4.24
N SER A 370 -20.22 -10.06 -4.26
CA SER A 370 -19.24 -11.11 -3.92
C SER A 370 -18.13 -11.19 -4.95
N PHE A 371 -18.46 -11.18 -6.25
CA PHE A 371 -17.47 -11.16 -7.33
C PHE A 371 -16.52 -9.96 -7.21
N ALA A 372 -17.06 -8.77 -6.98
CA ALA A 372 -16.23 -7.56 -6.85
C ALA A 372 -15.28 -7.62 -5.63
N SER A 373 -15.69 -8.31 -4.56
CA SER A 373 -14.84 -8.54 -3.38
C SER A 373 -13.74 -9.57 -3.68
N SER A 374 -14.08 -10.66 -4.39
CA SER A 374 -13.12 -11.65 -4.86
C SER A 374 -12.11 -11.07 -5.85
N TYR A 375 -12.53 -10.18 -6.72
CA TYR A 375 -11.65 -9.44 -7.64
C TYR A 375 -10.60 -8.62 -6.88
N LEU A 376 -11.00 -7.88 -5.85
CA LEU A 376 -10.08 -7.13 -4.99
C LEU A 376 -9.08 -8.06 -4.28
N MET A 377 -9.53 -9.21 -3.77
CA MET A 377 -8.65 -10.23 -3.18
C MET A 377 -7.66 -10.78 -4.20
N ALA A 378 -8.08 -11.02 -5.44
CA ALA A 378 -7.19 -11.48 -6.52
C ALA A 378 -6.12 -10.43 -6.85
N MET A 379 -6.45 -9.13 -6.85
CA MET A 379 -5.45 -8.06 -7.01
C MET A 379 -4.44 -8.05 -5.86
N ALA A 380 -4.90 -8.19 -4.61
CA ALA A 380 -4.00 -8.29 -3.46
C ALA A 380 -3.07 -9.52 -3.54
N ALA A 381 -3.61 -10.68 -3.94
CA ALA A 381 -2.83 -11.88 -4.19
C ALA A 381 -1.82 -11.69 -5.32
N GLY A 382 -2.21 -11.00 -6.40
CA GLY A 382 -1.32 -10.58 -7.47
C GLY A 382 -0.17 -9.73 -6.97
N ASN A 383 -0.43 -8.77 -6.08
CA ASN A 383 0.62 -7.93 -5.49
C ASN A 383 1.64 -8.76 -4.69
N LEU A 384 1.14 -9.65 -3.83
CA LEU A 384 1.98 -10.53 -3.00
C LEU A 384 2.78 -11.51 -3.86
N GLY A 385 2.11 -12.18 -4.81
CA GLY A 385 2.72 -13.11 -5.75
C GLY A 385 3.79 -12.44 -6.62
N GLY A 386 3.53 -11.20 -7.07
CA GLY A 386 4.49 -10.40 -7.81
C GLY A 386 5.76 -10.08 -7.02
N ARG A 387 5.64 -9.78 -5.72
CA ARG A 387 6.80 -9.52 -4.85
C ARG A 387 7.72 -10.73 -4.73
N LEU A 388 7.16 -11.94 -4.69
CA LEU A 388 7.92 -13.19 -4.57
C LEU A 388 8.45 -13.67 -5.94
N GLY A 389 7.55 -13.74 -6.93
CA GLY A 389 7.84 -14.30 -8.24
C GLY A 389 8.83 -13.46 -9.03
N TRP A 390 8.59 -12.16 -9.16
CA TRP A 390 9.47 -11.29 -9.95
C TRP A 390 10.83 -11.09 -9.30
N ALA A 391 10.90 -11.08 -7.98
CA ALA A 391 12.15 -11.10 -7.23
C ALA A 391 13.01 -12.33 -7.58
N ALA A 392 12.43 -13.52 -7.53
CA ALA A 392 13.11 -14.76 -7.89
C ALA A 392 13.50 -14.82 -9.37
N ILE A 393 12.66 -14.29 -10.26
CA ILE A 393 12.97 -14.14 -11.69
C ILE A 393 14.16 -13.19 -11.89
N SER A 394 14.20 -12.08 -11.15
CA SER A 394 15.25 -11.07 -11.29
C SER A 394 16.65 -11.57 -10.95
N ASP A 395 16.78 -12.56 -10.06
CA ASP A 395 18.05 -13.21 -9.78
C ASP A 395 18.57 -14.02 -10.99
N LYS A 396 17.68 -14.48 -11.88
CA LYS A 396 18.04 -15.28 -13.06
C LYS A 396 18.31 -14.42 -14.29
N ILE A 397 17.50 -13.40 -14.52
CA ILE A 397 17.56 -12.58 -15.75
C ILE A 397 18.19 -11.20 -15.53
N GLY A 398 18.47 -10.82 -14.28
CA GLY A 398 19.02 -9.53 -13.88
C GLY A 398 17.96 -8.45 -13.69
N CYS A 399 18.15 -7.59 -12.67
CA CYS A 399 17.19 -6.55 -12.27
C CYS A 399 16.82 -5.59 -13.42
N ARG A 400 17.80 -5.18 -14.23
CA ARG A 400 17.55 -4.28 -15.39
C ARG A 400 16.59 -4.92 -16.40
N ASN A 401 16.77 -6.20 -16.72
CA ASN A 401 15.90 -6.89 -17.66
C ASN A 401 14.51 -7.09 -17.06
N THR A 402 14.41 -7.40 -15.76
CA THR A 402 13.13 -7.47 -15.06
C THR A 402 12.38 -6.14 -15.10
N PHE A 403 13.05 -5.01 -14.86
CA PHE A 403 12.41 -3.69 -14.98
C PHE A 403 12.00 -3.36 -16.42
N ASN A 404 12.77 -3.76 -17.44
CA ASN A 404 12.33 -3.63 -18.83
C ASN A 404 11.03 -4.41 -19.08
N ILE A 405 10.93 -5.65 -18.57
CA ILE A 405 9.69 -6.44 -18.65
C ILE A 405 8.55 -5.70 -17.95
N PHE A 406 8.77 -5.18 -16.75
CA PHE A 406 7.74 -4.43 -16.01
C PHE A 406 7.19 -3.27 -16.82
N THR A 407 8.05 -2.39 -17.32
CA THR A 407 7.62 -1.19 -18.03
C THR A 407 7.05 -1.52 -19.40
N LEU A 408 7.64 -2.45 -20.16
CA LEU A 408 7.17 -2.81 -21.50
C LEU A 408 5.87 -3.60 -21.49
N SER A 409 5.68 -4.53 -20.56
CA SER A 409 4.45 -5.33 -20.47
C SER A 409 3.26 -4.52 -19.96
N SER A 410 3.51 -3.53 -19.11
CA SER A 410 2.45 -2.70 -18.55
C SER A 410 1.78 -1.79 -19.59
N VAL A 411 2.49 -1.38 -20.66
CA VAL A 411 1.91 -0.57 -21.75
C VAL A 411 0.74 -1.28 -22.45
N PRO A 412 0.92 -2.48 -23.06
CA PRO A 412 -0.20 -3.19 -23.70
C PRO A 412 -1.25 -3.63 -22.69
N ILE A 413 -0.87 -3.95 -21.44
CA ILE A 413 -1.85 -4.26 -20.38
C ILE A 413 -2.83 -3.10 -20.23
N PHE A 414 -2.37 -1.87 -20.00
CA PHE A 414 -3.26 -0.72 -19.83
C PHE A 414 -3.96 -0.30 -21.13
N ALA A 415 -3.26 -0.33 -22.26
CA ALA A 415 -3.81 0.09 -23.56
C ALA A 415 -4.95 -0.81 -24.07
N THR A 416 -4.98 -2.08 -23.66
CA THR A 416 -5.99 -3.05 -24.11
C THR A 416 -7.20 -3.15 -23.18
N LEU A 417 -7.15 -2.61 -21.96
CA LEU A 417 -8.30 -2.67 -21.04
C LEU A 417 -9.59 -2.08 -21.64
N PRO A 418 -9.58 -0.89 -22.29
CA PRO A 418 -10.78 -0.34 -22.92
C PRO A 418 -11.37 -1.23 -24.02
N PHE A 419 -10.55 -1.99 -24.73
CA PHE A 419 -11.01 -2.94 -25.73
C PHE A 419 -11.85 -4.06 -25.08
N PHE A 420 -11.35 -4.66 -23.99
CA PHE A 420 -12.11 -5.71 -23.28
C PHE A 420 -13.41 -5.16 -22.67
N ILE A 421 -13.40 -3.92 -22.20
CA ILE A 421 -14.64 -3.24 -21.75
C ILE A 421 -15.65 -3.18 -22.89
N ASN A 422 -15.22 -2.68 -24.06
CA ASN A 422 -16.09 -2.51 -25.21
C ASN A 422 -16.70 -3.85 -25.66
N GLU A 423 -15.91 -4.91 -25.76
CA GLU A 423 -16.38 -6.23 -26.18
C GLU A 423 -17.45 -6.81 -25.22
N VAL A 424 -17.29 -6.62 -23.91
CA VAL A 424 -18.28 -7.08 -22.93
C VAL A 424 -19.55 -6.24 -22.99
N VAL A 425 -19.41 -4.92 -23.06
CA VAL A 425 -20.54 -4.00 -22.94
C VAL A 425 -21.41 -3.99 -24.19
N THR A 426 -20.79 -4.09 -25.38
CA THR A 426 -21.52 -4.07 -26.66
C THR A 426 -22.15 -5.41 -27.01
N ASN A 427 -21.55 -6.53 -26.57
CA ASN A 427 -22.03 -7.88 -26.88
C ASN A 427 -22.18 -8.76 -25.61
N PRO A 428 -22.96 -8.33 -24.59
CA PRO A 428 -22.99 -8.98 -23.28
C PRO A 428 -23.55 -10.41 -23.28
N THR A 429 -24.38 -10.75 -24.26
CA THR A 429 -24.98 -12.09 -24.41
C THR A 429 -24.09 -13.05 -25.19
N SER A 430 -22.97 -12.58 -25.74
CA SER A 430 -22.03 -13.42 -26.47
C SER A 430 -21.39 -14.45 -25.55
N SER A 431 -21.22 -15.68 -26.02
CA SER A 431 -20.60 -16.77 -25.25
C SER A 431 -19.15 -16.48 -24.85
N ILE A 432 -18.49 -15.55 -25.54
CA ILE A 432 -17.11 -15.12 -25.25
C ILE A 432 -17.04 -13.91 -24.30
N ALA A 433 -18.15 -13.21 -24.01
CA ALA A 433 -18.14 -12.03 -23.13
C ALA A 433 -17.58 -12.32 -21.72
N PRO A 434 -17.90 -13.47 -21.06
CA PRO A 434 -17.27 -13.83 -19.80
C PRO A 434 -15.75 -14.01 -19.90
N VAL A 435 -15.24 -14.44 -21.07
CA VAL A 435 -13.80 -14.58 -21.32
C VAL A 435 -13.13 -13.22 -21.34
N TYR A 436 -13.72 -12.22 -22.02
CA TYR A 436 -13.17 -10.86 -22.04
C TYR A 436 -13.15 -10.21 -20.65
N LEU A 437 -14.19 -10.40 -19.84
CA LEU A 437 -14.17 -10.00 -18.43
C LEU A 437 -13.05 -10.71 -17.66
N GLY A 438 -12.90 -12.03 -17.87
CA GLY A 438 -11.81 -12.80 -17.28
C GLY A 438 -10.42 -12.27 -17.66
N VAL A 439 -10.21 -11.91 -18.93
CA VAL A 439 -8.97 -11.32 -19.42
C VAL A 439 -8.73 -9.93 -18.83
N PHE A 440 -9.76 -9.09 -18.73
CA PHE A 440 -9.68 -7.80 -18.04
C PHE A 440 -9.23 -7.97 -16.58
N CYS A 441 -9.86 -8.89 -15.85
CA CYS A 441 -9.50 -9.21 -14.47
C CYS A 441 -8.05 -9.72 -14.38
N ALA A 442 -7.65 -10.63 -15.27
CA ALA A 442 -6.28 -11.16 -15.29
C ALA A 442 -5.24 -10.07 -15.63
N ALA A 443 -5.53 -9.19 -16.58
CA ALA A 443 -4.64 -8.10 -16.99
C ALA A 443 -4.45 -7.07 -15.86
N THR A 444 -5.52 -6.71 -15.14
CA THR A 444 -5.43 -5.81 -13.99
C THR A 444 -4.68 -6.47 -12.82
N VAL A 445 -4.89 -7.76 -12.54
CA VAL A 445 -4.09 -8.52 -11.56
C VAL A 445 -2.61 -8.57 -11.97
N ALA A 446 -2.30 -8.77 -13.25
CA ALA A 446 -0.93 -8.75 -13.77
C ALA A 446 -0.26 -7.38 -13.59
N SER A 447 -0.98 -6.28 -13.81
CA SER A 447 -0.49 -4.92 -13.53
C SER A 447 -0.13 -4.73 -12.05
N ILE A 448 -0.97 -5.23 -11.14
CA ILE A 448 -0.71 -5.17 -9.69
C ILE A 448 0.45 -6.10 -9.27
N SER A 449 0.62 -7.23 -9.96
CA SER A 449 1.80 -8.09 -9.79
C SER A 449 3.09 -7.39 -10.20
N VAL A 450 3.09 -6.67 -11.34
CA VAL A 450 4.22 -5.84 -11.76
C VAL A 450 4.53 -4.73 -10.74
N MET A 451 3.51 -4.08 -10.19
CA MET A 451 3.70 -3.10 -9.11
C MET A 451 4.35 -3.74 -7.87
N GLY A 452 3.90 -4.92 -7.44
CA GLY A 452 4.51 -5.66 -6.34
C GLY A 452 5.97 -6.05 -6.63
N GLY A 453 6.23 -6.54 -7.84
CA GLY A 453 7.57 -6.87 -8.32
C GLY A 453 8.51 -5.67 -8.36
N THR A 454 7.99 -4.49 -8.71
CA THR A 454 8.77 -3.23 -8.72
C THR A 454 9.35 -2.95 -7.34
N PHE A 455 8.52 -2.95 -6.29
CA PHE A 455 9.00 -2.74 -4.93
C PHE A 455 9.98 -3.82 -4.47
N ALA A 456 9.74 -5.08 -4.84
CA ALA A 456 10.56 -6.21 -4.43
C ALA A 456 11.96 -6.23 -5.07
N VAL A 457 12.05 -5.90 -6.36
CA VAL A 457 13.31 -5.96 -7.13
C VAL A 457 14.16 -4.70 -6.94
N LEU A 458 13.54 -3.56 -6.63
CA LEU A 458 14.20 -2.26 -6.59
C LEU A 458 15.42 -2.20 -5.64
N PRO A 459 15.40 -2.71 -4.38
CA PRO A 459 16.59 -2.71 -3.52
C PRO A 459 17.78 -3.48 -4.11
N ALA A 460 17.52 -4.62 -4.75
CA ALA A 460 18.56 -5.41 -5.41
C ALA A 460 19.15 -4.67 -6.62
N TYR A 461 18.30 -3.96 -7.37
CA TYR A 461 18.72 -3.15 -8.50
C TYR A 461 19.59 -1.96 -8.04
N GLU A 462 19.17 -1.26 -7.00
CA GLU A 462 19.92 -0.16 -6.39
C GLU A 462 21.28 -0.63 -5.85
N ALA A 463 21.33 -1.79 -5.18
CA ALA A 463 22.59 -2.37 -4.71
C ALA A 463 23.55 -2.66 -5.88
N GLY A 464 23.02 -3.09 -7.02
CA GLY A 464 23.80 -3.31 -8.25
C GLY A 464 24.30 -2.01 -8.89
N LEU A 465 23.51 -0.93 -8.86
CA LEU A 465 23.88 0.36 -9.45
C LEU A 465 24.82 1.19 -8.57
N TYR A 466 24.64 1.15 -7.26
CA TYR A 466 25.29 2.07 -6.32
C TYR A 466 26.24 1.38 -5.32
N GLY A 467 26.26 0.05 -5.27
CA GLY A 467 26.97 -0.72 -4.27
C GLY A 467 26.14 -0.98 -3.01
N SER A 468 26.47 -2.06 -2.29
CA SER A 468 25.66 -2.56 -1.18
C SER A 468 25.86 -1.81 0.15
N LYS A 469 26.92 -0.99 0.31
CA LYS A 469 27.27 -0.38 1.61
C LYS A 469 26.24 0.62 2.11
N TYR A 470 25.65 1.38 1.18
CA TYR A 470 24.70 2.45 1.48
C TYR A 470 23.29 2.17 0.96
N VAL A 471 23.02 0.95 0.48
CA VAL A 471 21.74 0.63 -0.19
C VAL A 471 20.56 0.86 0.75
N GLN A 472 20.69 0.60 2.05
CA GLN A 472 19.68 0.95 3.06
C GLN A 472 19.16 2.40 2.95
N ALA A 473 20.08 3.37 2.94
CA ALA A 473 19.73 4.79 2.92
C ALA A 473 19.37 5.29 1.53
N ILE A 474 19.95 4.67 0.49
CA ILE A 474 19.58 4.93 -0.91
C ILE A 474 18.13 4.50 -1.15
N HIS A 475 17.78 3.27 -0.75
CA HIS A 475 16.44 2.73 -0.88
C HIS A 475 15.42 3.57 -0.12
N GLY A 476 15.78 4.04 1.08
CA GLY A 476 14.93 4.97 1.83
C GLY A 476 14.51 6.20 1.02
N ARG A 477 15.38 6.73 0.14
CA ARG A 477 15.04 7.84 -0.76
C ARG A 477 14.19 7.42 -1.94
N PHE A 478 14.38 6.21 -2.46
CA PHE A 478 13.52 5.66 -3.50
C PHE A 478 12.10 5.38 -3.00
N LEU A 479 11.88 5.18 -1.70
CA LEU A 479 10.52 5.09 -1.14
C LEU A 479 9.69 6.36 -1.31
N LEU A 480 10.30 7.52 -1.60
CA LEU A 480 9.55 8.70 -2.04
C LEU A 480 8.81 8.47 -3.36
N ALA A 481 9.28 7.55 -4.22
CA ALA A 481 8.57 7.14 -5.42
C ALA A 481 7.24 6.48 -5.04
N ALA A 482 7.26 5.59 -4.03
CA ALA A 482 6.06 4.95 -3.51
C ALA A 482 5.07 6.00 -2.98
N THR A 483 5.55 6.93 -2.14
CA THR A 483 4.75 8.06 -1.63
C THR A 483 4.13 8.87 -2.76
N THR A 484 4.91 9.21 -3.79
CA THR A 484 4.45 10.00 -4.93
C THR A 484 3.37 9.23 -5.70
N SER A 485 3.58 7.96 -6.03
CA SER A 485 2.60 7.14 -6.74
C SER A 485 1.31 6.92 -5.97
N THR A 486 1.37 6.76 -4.64
CA THR A 486 0.17 6.58 -3.80
C THR A 486 -0.69 7.85 -3.75
N ILE A 487 -0.09 9.04 -3.89
CA ILE A 487 -0.84 10.30 -3.94
C ILE A 487 -1.33 10.56 -5.37
N VAL A 488 -0.42 10.50 -6.35
CA VAL A 488 -0.70 10.89 -7.74
C VAL A 488 -1.65 9.90 -8.43
N GLY A 489 -1.51 8.59 -8.19
CA GLY A 489 -2.29 7.56 -8.86
C GLY A 489 -3.81 7.70 -8.64
N PRO A 490 -4.29 7.63 -7.38
CA PRO A 490 -5.70 7.81 -7.06
C PRO A 490 -6.21 9.20 -7.46
N TYR A 491 -5.44 10.26 -7.21
CA TYR A 491 -5.84 11.64 -7.57
C TYR A 491 -6.07 11.78 -9.09
N LEU A 492 -5.12 11.31 -9.90
CA LEU A 492 -5.21 11.38 -11.35
C LEU A 492 -6.40 10.56 -11.86
N LEU A 493 -6.58 9.34 -11.36
CA LEU A 493 -7.68 8.48 -11.75
C LEU A 493 -9.04 9.11 -11.44
N LEU A 494 -9.23 9.60 -10.21
CA LEU A 494 -10.50 10.17 -9.77
C LEU A 494 -10.83 11.45 -10.53
N THR A 495 -9.82 12.27 -10.83
CA THR A 495 -9.97 13.48 -11.64
C THR A 495 -10.40 13.15 -13.07
N LEU A 496 -9.71 12.21 -13.73
CA LEU A 496 -10.05 11.79 -15.10
C LEU A 496 -11.42 11.13 -15.18
N ARG A 497 -11.78 10.28 -14.21
CA ARG A 497 -13.12 9.69 -14.08
C ARG A 497 -14.17 10.78 -13.94
N LYS A 498 -13.96 11.76 -13.06
CA LYS A 498 -14.90 12.87 -12.85
C LYS A 498 -15.07 13.70 -14.12
N MET A 499 -13.99 14.00 -14.83
CA MET A 499 -14.06 14.70 -16.13
C MET A 499 -14.89 13.92 -17.14
N ALA A 500 -14.65 12.60 -17.28
CA ALA A 500 -15.42 11.75 -18.19
C ALA A 500 -16.90 11.66 -17.80
N GLU A 501 -17.21 11.56 -16.50
CA GLU A 501 -18.57 11.57 -15.98
C GLU A 501 -19.29 12.89 -16.26
N SER A 502 -18.62 14.03 -16.06
CA SER A 502 -19.16 15.35 -16.39
C SER A 502 -19.42 15.51 -17.88
N SER A 503 -18.50 15.10 -18.75
CA SER A 503 -18.72 15.12 -20.20
C SER A 503 -19.88 14.21 -20.62
N ALA A 504 -19.96 13.00 -20.07
CA ALA A 504 -21.05 12.07 -20.35
C ALA A 504 -22.42 12.64 -19.95
N ILE A 505 -22.52 13.29 -18.78
CA ILE A 505 -23.74 13.97 -18.34
C ILE A 505 -24.10 15.09 -19.31
N GLN A 506 -23.15 15.92 -19.74
CA GLN A 506 -23.40 17.00 -20.69
C GLN A 506 -23.95 16.46 -22.02
N GLU A 507 -23.34 15.42 -22.59
CA GLU A 507 -23.82 14.79 -23.83
C GLU A 507 -25.22 14.18 -23.69
N LEU A 508 -25.58 13.66 -22.52
CA LEU A 508 -26.93 13.16 -22.25
C LEU A 508 -27.93 14.31 -22.11
N LEU A 509 -27.54 15.42 -21.48
CA LEU A 509 -28.38 16.62 -21.34
C LEU A 509 -28.71 17.28 -22.68
N GLU A 510 -27.82 17.15 -23.68
CA GLU A 510 -28.10 17.60 -25.05
C GLU A 510 -29.17 16.75 -25.75
N LYS A 511 -29.40 15.51 -25.29
CA LYS A 511 -30.29 14.52 -25.91
C LYS A 511 -31.59 14.30 -25.13
N VAL A 512 -31.64 14.71 -23.87
CA VAL A 512 -32.80 14.49 -22.99
C VAL A 512 -33.96 15.40 -23.40
N ASP A 513 -35.18 14.87 -23.30
CA ASP A 513 -36.40 15.67 -23.45
C ASP A 513 -36.53 16.65 -22.26
N PRO A 514 -36.55 17.99 -22.50
CA PRO A 514 -36.65 18.98 -21.43
C PRO A 514 -37.88 18.83 -20.55
N ILE A 515 -38.99 18.32 -21.09
CA ILE A 515 -40.24 18.12 -20.33
C ILE A 515 -40.04 16.97 -19.35
N LYS A 516 -39.56 15.81 -19.84
CA LYS A 516 -39.26 14.65 -18.98
C LYS A 516 -38.20 14.96 -17.94
N PHE A 517 -37.21 15.77 -18.30
CA PHE A 517 -36.20 16.23 -17.36
C PHE A 517 -36.83 17.05 -16.23
N ALA A 518 -37.68 18.03 -16.56
CA ALA A 518 -38.36 18.86 -15.58
C ALA A 518 -39.32 18.05 -14.69
N GLU A 519 -40.04 17.08 -15.26
CA GLU A 519 -40.91 16.16 -14.51
C GLU A 519 -40.12 15.29 -13.53
N HIS A 520 -38.95 14.79 -13.95
CA HIS A 520 -38.15 13.87 -13.14
C HIS A 520 -37.32 14.58 -12.05
N PHE A 521 -36.71 15.71 -12.39
CA PHE A 521 -35.80 16.45 -11.50
C PHE A 521 -36.44 17.66 -10.82
N GLY A 522 -37.68 18.00 -11.16
CA GLY A 522 -38.41 19.12 -10.57
C GLY A 522 -37.85 20.51 -10.94
N THR A 523 -36.97 20.58 -11.95
CA THR A 523 -36.36 21.84 -12.41
C THR A 523 -35.92 21.77 -13.88
N ASN A 524 -35.63 22.92 -14.46
CA ASN A 524 -35.14 23.04 -15.84
C ASN A 524 -33.69 22.55 -15.97
N ILE A 525 -33.33 22.02 -17.15
CA ILE A 525 -31.96 21.68 -17.58
C ILE A 525 -30.97 22.83 -17.32
N ALA A 526 -31.40 24.09 -17.36
CA ALA A 526 -30.54 25.24 -17.01
C ALA A 526 -29.96 25.17 -15.58
N GLN A 527 -30.60 24.44 -14.66
CA GLN A 527 -30.12 24.20 -13.30
C GLN A 527 -29.37 22.86 -13.14
N SER A 528 -29.06 22.17 -14.24
CA SER A 528 -28.34 20.90 -14.24
C SER A 528 -27.02 20.97 -13.49
N GLN A 529 -26.26 22.06 -13.61
CA GLN A 529 -25.01 22.25 -12.87
C GLN A 529 -25.22 22.19 -11.36
N THR A 530 -26.26 22.85 -10.85
CA THR A 530 -26.63 22.79 -9.42
C THR A 530 -27.01 21.37 -9.00
N LEU A 531 -27.71 20.62 -9.87
CA LEU A 531 -28.08 19.23 -9.60
C LEU A 531 -26.88 18.27 -9.62
N ILE A 532 -25.89 18.52 -10.49
CA ILE A 532 -24.63 17.78 -10.53
C ILE A 532 -23.84 18.05 -9.25
N GLU A 533 -23.73 19.31 -8.84
CA GLU A 533 -23.06 19.71 -7.59
C GLU A 533 -23.76 19.12 -6.35
N ALA A 534 -25.09 19.05 -6.38
CA ALA A 534 -25.90 18.39 -5.35
C ALA A 534 -25.87 16.85 -5.44
N LYS A 535 -25.20 16.26 -6.43
CA LYS A 535 -25.16 14.81 -6.72
C LYS A 535 -26.56 14.19 -6.94
N THR A 536 -27.56 15.01 -7.23
CA THR A 536 -28.92 14.55 -7.49
C THR A 536 -29.10 14.16 -8.95
N LEU A 537 -28.30 14.73 -9.85
CA LEU A 537 -28.21 14.34 -11.26
C LEU A 537 -26.97 13.48 -11.50
N THR A 538 -27.19 12.23 -11.90
CA THR A 538 -26.16 11.23 -12.20
C THR A 538 -26.48 10.59 -13.55
N ILE A 539 -25.49 9.93 -14.18
CA ILE A 539 -25.71 9.19 -15.43
C ILE A 539 -26.86 8.19 -15.26
N SER A 540 -26.82 7.35 -14.22
CA SER A 540 -27.85 6.33 -13.98
C SER A 540 -29.26 6.92 -13.89
N LYS A 541 -29.45 8.03 -13.16
CA LYS A 541 -30.77 8.68 -13.07
C LYS A 541 -31.20 9.28 -14.40
N LEU A 542 -30.30 9.97 -15.08
CA LEU A 542 -30.59 10.59 -16.38
C LEU A 542 -30.96 9.53 -17.42
N MET A 543 -30.27 8.39 -17.42
CA MET A 543 -30.57 7.24 -18.30
C MET A 543 -32.00 6.71 -18.15
N THR A 544 -32.66 6.88 -17.00
CA THR A 544 -34.06 6.43 -16.82
C THR A 544 -35.07 7.22 -17.64
N ILE A 545 -34.72 8.43 -18.08
CA ILE A 545 -35.58 9.32 -18.88
C ILE A 545 -35.04 9.57 -20.29
N MET A 546 -33.94 8.92 -20.66
CA MET A 546 -33.35 9.04 -22.00
C MET A 546 -34.22 8.36 -23.06
N PRO A 547 -34.17 8.82 -24.32
CA PRO A 547 -34.79 8.12 -25.44
C PRO A 547 -34.31 6.66 -25.54
N ALA A 548 -35.21 5.76 -25.94
CA ALA A 548 -34.88 4.36 -26.17
C ALA A 548 -33.73 4.22 -27.18
N GLY A 549 -32.77 3.34 -26.91
CA GLY A 549 -31.57 3.15 -27.73
C GLY A 549 -30.40 4.10 -27.40
N THR A 550 -30.56 5.01 -26.44
CA THR A 550 -29.42 5.79 -25.90
C THR A 550 -28.40 4.84 -25.27
N VAL A 551 -27.14 4.93 -25.69
CA VAL A 551 -26.04 4.13 -25.12
C VAL A 551 -25.71 4.66 -23.73
N ASP A 552 -25.67 3.77 -22.73
CA ASP A 552 -25.21 4.10 -21.38
C ASP A 552 -23.70 4.38 -21.39
N PRO A 553 -23.25 5.61 -21.05
CA PRO A 553 -21.84 5.95 -21.04
C PRO A 553 -21.10 5.44 -19.79
N SER A 554 -21.82 4.97 -18.75
CA SER A 554 -21.23 4.55 -17.46
C SER A 554 -20.07 3.57 -17.61
N PRO A 555 -20.12 2.56 -18.49
CA PRO A 555 -19.03 1.61 -18.61
C PRO A 555 -17.72 2.19 -19.15
N PHE A 556 -17.77 3.34 -19.82
CA PHE A 556 -16.63 3.90 -20.56
C PHE A 556 -15.92 5.03 -19.81
N ILE A 557 -16.42 5.43 -18.63
CA ILE A 557 -15.86 6.56 -17.86
C ILE A 557 -14.41 6.34 -17.39
N TYR A 558 -13.91 5.10 -17.44
CA TYR A 558 -12.52 4.76 -17.10
C TYR A 558 -11.58 4.64 -18.30
N ASN A 559 -12.08 4.72 -19.55
CA ASN A 559 -11.26 4.49 -20.75
C ASN A 559 -10.10 5.49 -20.86
N ASN A 560 -10.39 6.78 -20.69
CA ASN A 560 -9.37 7.84 -20.72
C ASN A 560 -8.30 7.64 -19.64
N THR A 561 -8.70 7.18 -18.45
CA THR A 561 -7.78 6.82 -17.39
C THR A 561 -6.84 5.70 -17.85
N MET A 562 -7.38 4.62 -18.41
CA MET A 562 -6.59 3.46 -18.84
C MET A 562 -5.57 3.82 -19.94
N TYR A 563 -5.99 4.60 -20.94
CA TYR A 563 -5.07 5.12 -21.96
C TYR A 563 -4.02 6.06 -21.38
N THR A 564 -4.40 6.93 -20.43
CA THR A 564 -3.45 7.81 -19.74
C THR A 564 -2.40 7.00 -18.97
N MET A 565 -2.81 5.94 -18.26
CA MET A 565 -1.88 5.06 -17.56
C MET A 565 -0.94 4.33 -18.53
N ALA A 566 -1.43 3.90 -19.70
CA ALA A 566 -0.59 3.33 -20.74
C ALA A 566 0.50 4.31 -21.22
N GLY A 567 0.13 5.59 -21.42
CA GLY A 567 1.07 6.65 -21.78
C GLY A 567 2.12 6.96 -20.70
N LEU A 568 1.69 7.02 -19.43
CA LEU A 568 2.60 7.24 -18.29
C LEU A 568 3.61 6.11 -18.16
N VAL A 569 3.15 4.85 -18.22
CA VAL A 569 4.00 3.67 -18.18
C VAL A 569 4.92 3.61 -19.40
N GLY A 570 4.44 3.99 -20.59
CA GLY A 570 5.26 4.08 -21.80
C GLY A 570 6.40 5.08 -21.65
N THR A 571 6.12 6.24 -21.05
CA THR A 571 7.15 7.22 -20.65
C THR A 571 8.13 6.61 -19.64
N GLY A 572 7.61 5.88 -18.65
CA GLY A 572 8.42 5.14 -17.68
C GLY A 572 9.35 4.11 -18.34
N ALA A 573 8.89 3.43 -19.40
CA ALA A 573 9.70 2.50 -20.17
C ALA A 573 10.87 3.21 -20.86
N VAL A 574 10.61 4.34 -21.54
CA VAL A 574 11.65 5.15 -22.19
C VAL A 574 12.70 5.60 -21.17
N LEU A 575 12.27 6.13 -20.02
CA LEU A 575 13.17 6.56 -18.95
C LEU A 575 14.00 5.39 -18.39
N HIS A 576 13.38 4.23 -18.19
CA HIS A 576 14.08 3.06 -17.71
C HIS A 576 15.13 2.54 -18.71
N PHE A 577 14.83 2.54 -20.02
CA PHE A 577 15.79 2.17 -21.05
C PHE A 577 17.07 3.03 -21.01
N MET A 578 16.93 4.29 -20.60
CA MET A 578 18.06 5.23 -20.46
C MET A 578 18.93 4.97 -19.23
N VAL A 579 18.51 4.09 -18.29
CA VAL A 579 19.31 3.74 -17.12
C VAL A 579 20.56 2.96 -17.57
N LYS A 580 21.71 3.62 -17.41
CA LYS A 580 23.06 3.11 -17.68
C LYS A 580 23.86 2.97 -16.39
N PRO A 581 24.98 2.20 -16.36
CA PRO A 581 25.87 2.14 -15.21
C PRO A 581 26.28 3.53 -14.71
N VAL A 582 26.41 3.69 -13.39
CA VAL A 582 26.78 4.96 -12.77
C VAL A 582 28.24 5.29 -13.10
N GLU A 583 28.53 6.58 -13.35
CA GLU A 583 29.88 7.02 -13.67
C GLU A 583 30.86 6.78 -12.51
N LYS A 584 32.07 6.31 -12.83
CA LYS A 584 33.12 5.98 -11.84
C LYS A 584 33.46 7.13 -10.88
N LYS A 585 33.25 8.39 -11.26
CA LYS A 585 33.53 9.56 -10.40
C LYS A 585 32.70 9.62 -9.12
N PHE A 586 31.53 8.97 -9.10
CA PHE A 586 30.65 8.94 -7.93
C PHE A 586 31.01 7.85 -6.91
N PHE A 587 31.87 6.92 -7.31
CA PHE A 587 32.24 5.76 -6.52
C PHE A 587 33.43 6.05 -5.60
N LYS A 588 33.27 5.72 -4.31
CA LYS A 588 34.28 5.91 -3.25
C LYS A 588 34.41 4.62 -2.44
N LYS A 589 35.63 4.32 -1.94
CA LYS A 589 35.85 3.19 -1.03
C LYS A 589 35.09 3.36 0.30
#